data_AF-A0A6A8AP86-F1
#
_entry.id   AF-A0A6A8AP86-F1
#
_cell.length_a   1.000
_cell.length_b   1.000
_cell.length_c   1.000
_cell.angle_alpha   90.00
_cell.angle_beta   90.00
_cell.angle_gamma   90.00
#
_symmetry.space_group_name_H-M   'P 1'
#
loop_
_entity.id
_entity.type
_entity.pdbx_description
1 polymer ?
#
loop_
_entity_poly.entity_id
_entity_poly.type
_entity_poly.pdbx_seq_one_letter_code
_entity_poly.pdbx_strand_id
1 'polypeptide(L)'
;MVTVSANLIQSHLKEPKVKQMFRLMETDIEVQNTLRMSNVMAVERLKYNDHGPVHSKIVSGSALEIFDLLSQEVTPTTIENNVCSLEDAKVIVLCGSYLHDLGNSIHRVNHHIHSCVIANPILDRLLRKVYPEDAGLAVRLKSEILHTIFSHENEVECLSVEAGAAKIADGTDMAHGRTRIPYRTGKVDIHSLSALS
;
A
#
# COMPACT_ATOMS: atom_id res chain seq x y z
N MET A 1 2.29 21.57 7.84
CA MET A 1 1.90 20.90 6.58
C MET A 1 2.87 19.75 6.39
N VAL A 2 2.37 18.51 6.29
CA VAL A 2 3.20 17.32 6.11
C VAL A 2 3.67 17.24 4.67
N THR A 3 4.92 16.83 4.45
CA THR A 3 5.49 16.67 3.10
C THR A 3 5.40 15.20 2.68
N VAL A 4 4.63 14.93 1.63
CA VAL A 4 4.52 13.60 1.01
C VAL A 4 5.86 13.22 0.36
N SER A 5 6.50 12.17 0.87
CA SER A 5 7.78 11.67 0.37
C SER A 5 8.04 10.24 0.84
N ALA A 6 9.02 9.57 0.23
CA ALA A 6 9.42 8.22 0.64
C ALA A 6 10.01 8.16 2.06
N ASN A 7 10.32 9.31 2.66
CA ASN A 7 10.81 9.41 4.03
C ASN A 7 9.67 9.60 5.04
N LEU A 8 8.45 9.94 4.60
CA LEU A 8 7.30 10.14 5.50
C LEU A 8 7.04 8.89 6.34
N ILE A 9 7.19 7.69 5.75
CA ILE A 9 7.04 6.43 6.49
C ILE A 9 7.84 6.39 7.79
N GLN A 10 9.03 7.02 7.84
CA GLN A 10 9.90 6.99 9.03
C GLN A 10 9.25 7.66 10.26
N SER A 11 8.36 8.64 10.09
CA SER A 11 7.65 9.27 11.22
C SER A 11 6.58 8.38 11.85
N HIS A 12 6.15 7.32 11.15
CA HIS A 12 5.12 6.37 11.60
C HIS A 12 5.68 5.01 12.05
N LEU A 13 7.01 4.84 12.15
CA LEU A 13 7.64 3.61 12.64
C LEU A 13 7.96 3.67 14.14
N LYS A 14 7.03 4.20 14.94
CA LYS A 14 7.20 4.32 16.40
C LYS A 14 6.81 3.03 17.11
N GLU A 15 5.73 2.41 16.66
CA GLU A 15 5.17 1.19 17.20
C GLU A 15 6.03 -0.04 16.80
N PRO A 16 6.36 -0.94 17.75
CA PRO A 16 7.27 -2.07 17.50
C PRO A 16 6.83 -2.98 16.35
N LYS A 17 5.55 -3.36 16.26
CA LYS A 17 5.06 -4.28 15.23
C LYS A 17 5.06 -3.63 13.86
N VAL A 18 4.66 -2.37 13.76
CA VAL A 18 4.67 -1.58 12.52
C VAL A 18 6.11 -1.47 11.99
N LYS A 19 7.06 -1.10 12.87
CA LYS A 19 8.49 -1.01 12.54
C LYS A 19 9.09 -2.35 12.13
N GLN A 20 8.74 -3.43 12.84
CA GLN A 20 9.20 -4.78 12.51
C GLN A 20 8.67 -5.22 11.14
N MET A 21 7.38 -5.04 10.89
CA MET A 21 6.74 -5.41 9.63
C MET A 21 7.32 -4.64 8.44
N PHE A 22 7.51 -3.33 8.57
CA PHE A 22 8.14 -2.52 7.53
C PHE A 22 9.56 -3.03 7.19
N ARG A 23 10.38 -3.31 8.21
CA ARG A 23 11.73 -3.87 8.02
C ARG A 23 11.72 -5.21 7.33
N LEU A 24 10.77 -6.09 7.69
CA LEU A 24 10.60 -7.37 7.04
C LEU A 24 10.29 -7.19 5.56
N MET A 25 9.35 -6.31 5.17
CA MET A 25 9.03 -6.05 3.75
C MET A 25 10.18 -5.37 2.97
N GLU A 26 10.90 -4.42 3.56
CA GLU A 26 12.04 -3.75 2.89
C GLU A 26 13.24 -4.71 2.67
N THR A 27 13.40 -5.73 3.51
CA THR A 27 14.50 -6.71 3.41
C THR A 27 14.10 -8.02 2.73
N ASP A 28 12.82 -8.18 2.41
CA ASP A 28 12.31 -9.38 1.78
C ASP A 28 12.63 -9.42 0.28
N ILE A 29 13.38 -10.43 -0.15
CA ILE A 29 13.84 -10.58 -1.53
C ILE A 29 12.67 -10.71 -2.51
N GLU A 30 11.61 -11.43 -2.12
CA GLU A 30 10.43 -11.67 -2.95
C GLU A 30 9.63 -10.38 -3.12
N VAL A 31 9.35 -9.66 -2.03
CA VAL A 31 8.67 -8.35 -2.08
C VAL A 31 9.45 -7.36 -2.96
N GLN A 32 10.74 -7.16 -2.68
CA GLN A 32 11.54 -6.15 -3.38
C GLN A 32 11.70 -6.45 -4.88
N ASN A 33 11.89 -7.71 -5.27
CA ASN A 33 12.00 -8.03 -6.69
C ASN A 33 10.65 -7.99 -7.41
N THR A 34 9.55 -8.33 -6.74
CA THR A 34 8.21 -8.21 -7.31
C THR A 34 7.86 -6.73 -7.57
N LEU A 35 8.18 -5.83 -6.66
CA LEU A 35 8.02 -4.38 -6.89
C LEU A 35 8.90 -3.87 -8.05
N ARG A 36 10.13 -4.36 -8.18
CA ARG A 36 10.97 -4.05 -9.36
C ARG A 36 10.32 -4.54 -10.65
N MET A 37 9.76 -5.76 -10.66
CA MET A 37 9.06 -6.31 -11.81
C MET A 37 7.77 -5.56 -12.13
N SER A 38 7.11 -5.00 -11.11
CA SER A 38 5.95 -4.11 -11.28
C SER A 38 6.32 -2.88 -12.11
N ASN A 39 7.50 -2.28 -11.86
CA ASN A 39 8.02 -1.20 -12.71
C ASN A 39 8.42 -1.65 -14.12
N VAL A 40 8.95 -2.86 -14.29
CA VAL A 40 9.22 -3.38 -15.64
C VAL A 40 7.94 -3.44 -16.47
N MET A 41 6.81 -3.82 -15.86
CA MET A 41 5.52 -3.83 -16.54
C MET A 41 4.97 -2.42 -16.74
N ALA A 42 4.81 -1.65 -15.66
CA ALA A 42 4.14 -0.37 -15.71
C ALA A 42 4.98 0.70 -16.43
N VAL A 43 6.25 0.87 -16.06
CA VAL A 43 7.11 1.91 -16.61
C VAL A 43 7.69 1.49 -17.95
N GLU A 44 8.38 0.34 -18.01
CA GLU A 44 9.14 0.00 -19.22
C GLU A 44 8.24 -0.44 -20.39
N ARG A 45 7.21 -1.25 -20.13
CA ARG A 45 6.33 -1.78 -21.18
C ARG A 45 5.13 -0.89 -21.47
N LEU A 46 4.45 -0.37 -20.44
CA LEU A 46 3.20 0.39 -20.60
C LEU A 46 3.39 1.91 -20.63
N LYS A 47 4.59 2.40 -20.27
CA LYS A 47 4.93 3.82 -20.16
C LYS A 47 4.02 4.56 -19.17
N TYR A 48 3.72 3.94 -18.04
CA TYR A 48 3.06 4.55 -16.87
C TYR A 48 4.10 5.03 -15.84
N ASN A 49 3.60 5.60 -14.74
CA ASN A 49 4.43 6.11 -13.65
C ASN A 49 5.05 4.97 -12.82
N ASP A 50 5.85 5.33 -11.83
CA ASP A 50 6.45 4.42 -10.85
C ASP A 50 5.37 3.68 -10.04
N HIS A 51 5.46 2.36 -10.03
CA HIS A 51 4.69 1.41 -9.22
C HIS A 51 5.64 0.43 -8.50
N GLY A 52 6.86 0.90 -8.19
CA GLY A 52 7.94 0.13 -7.58
C GLY A 52 8.19 0.48 -6.11
N PRO A 53 9.37 0.14 -5.56
CA PRO A 53 9.65 0.31 -4.13
C PRO A 53 9.56 1.74 -3.60
N VAL A 54 9.78 2.75 -4.46
CA VAL A 54 9.70 4.15 -4.05
C VAL A 54 8.24 4.55 -3.88
N HIS A 55 7.39 4.26 -4.87
CA HIS A 55 5.94 4.44 -4.79
C HIS A 55 5.35 3.74 -3.55
N SER A 56 5.63 2.44 -3.32
CA SER A 56 5.14 1.72 -2.14
C SER A 56 5.47 2.43 -0.82
N LYS A 57 6.68 2.99 -0.69
CA LYS A 57 7.08 3.75 0.51
C LYS A 57 6.33 5.06 0.69
N ILE A 58 6.09 5.78 -0.40
CA ILE A 58 5.35 7.04 -0.36
C ILE A 58 3.90 6.78 0.02
N VAL A 59 3.25 5.81 -0.62
CA VAL A 59 1.86 5.44 -0.35
C VAL A 59 1.74 4.93 1.09
N SER A 60 2.66 4.10 1.59
CA SER A 60 2.60 3.64 2.99
C SER A 60 2.78 4.76 4.02
N GLY A 61 3.70 5.70 3.79
CA GLY A 61 3.84 6.85 4.68
C GLY A 61 2.60 7.72 4.69
N SER A 62 2.04 7.98 3.51
CA SER A 62 0.83 8.81 3.36
C SER A 62 -0.40 8.12 3.93
N ALA A 63 -0.53 6.79 3.77
CA ALA A 63 -1.63 6.00 4.30
C ALA A 63 -1.64 6.00 5.83
N LEU A 64 -0.47 5.87 6.47
CA LEU A 64 -0.38 5.95 7.93
C LEU A 64 -0.66 7.35 8.47
N GLU A 65 -0.22 8.41 7.77
CA GLU A 65 -0.58 9.79 8.13
C GLU A 65 -2.08 10.02 8.02
N ILE A 66 -2.69 9.62 6.90
CA ILE A 66 -4.14 9.74 6.69
C ILE A 66 -4.89 8.92 7.75
N PHE A 67 -4.46 7.70 8.03
CA PHE A 67 -5.08 6.86 9.05
C PHE A 67 -4.96 7.47 10.46
N ASP A 68 -3.81 8.05 10.81
CA ASP A 68 -3.61 8.74 12.09
C ASP A 68 -4.51 9.98 12.23
N LEU A 69 -4.79 10.69 11.12
CA LEU A 69 -5.73 11.82 11.09
C LEU A 69 -7.19 11.33 11.21
N LEU A 70 -7.58 10.33 10.43
CA LEU A 70 -8.93 9.76 10.47
C LEU A 70 -9.26 9.18 11.85
N SER A 71 -8.30 8.50 12.48
CA SER A 71 -8.47 7.87 13.80
C SER A 71 -8.73 8.87 14.93
N GLN A 72 -8.53 10.17 14.71
CA GLN A 72 -8.89 11.23 15.67
C GLN A 72 -10.39 11.59 15.61
N GLU A 73 -11.03 11.36 14.46
CA GLU A 73 -12.40 11.77 14.18
C GLU A 73 -13.38 10.58 14.14
N VAL A 74 -12.90 9.40 13.74
CA VAL A 74 -13.69 8.18 13.64
C VAL A 74 -12.97 6.99 14.25
N THR A 75 -13.72 6.06 14.83
CA THR A 75 -13.17 4.79 15.29
C THR A 75 -12.77 3.94 14.07
N PRO A 76 -11.53 3.42 13.99
CA PRO A 76 -11.14 2.49 12.94
C PRO A 76 -12.05 1.25 12.91
N THR A 77 -12.46 0.84 11.71
CA THR A 77 -13.46 -0.24 11.52
C THR A 77 -13.03 -1.54 12.16
N THR A 78 -11.75 -1.91 12.05
CA THR A 78 -11.25 -3.17 12.63
C THR A 78 -11.24 -3.15 14.16
N ILE A 79 -11.12 -1.97 14.77
CA ILE A 79 -11.25 -1.79 16.22
C ILE A 79 -12.72 -1.86 16.63
N GLU A 80 -13.61 -1.16 15.92
CA GLU A 80 -15.05 -1.21 16.15
C GLU A 80 -15.61 -2.64 16.05
N ASN A 81 -15.08 -3.43 15.12
CA ASN A 81 -15.45 -4.84 14.93
C ASN A 81 -14.73 -5.80 15.90
N ASN A 82 -13.95 -5.29 16.86
CA ASN A 82 -13.17 -6.07 17.82
C ASN A 82 -12.21 -7.08 17.18
N VAL A 83 -11.67 -6.75 16.00
CA VAL A 83 -10.75 -7.62 15.25
C VAL A 83 -9.35 -7.58 15.84
N CYS A 84 -8.88 -6.39 16.20
CA CYS A 84 -7.49 -6.15 16.62
C CYS A 84 -7.30 -4.83 17.41
N SER A 85 -6.06 -4.57 17.82
CA SER A 85 -5.69 -3.31 18.47
C SER A 85 -5.36 -2.20 17.46
N LEU A 86 -5.23 -0.95 17.92
CA LEU A 86 -4.84 0.17 17.06
C LEU A 86 -3.46 -0.02 16.40
N GLU A 87 -2.49 -0.60 17.11
CA GLU A 87 -1.18 -0.92 16.50
C GLU A 87 -1.34 -1.93 15.37
N ASP A 88 -2.22 -2.92 15.52
CA ASP A 88 -2.47 -3.93 14.51
C ASP A 88 -3.25 -3.36 13.30
N ALA A 89 -4.15 -2.40 13.54
CA ALA A 89 -4.81 -1.65 12.47
C ALA A 89 -3.79 -0.86 11.63
N LYS A 90 -2.77 -0.26 12.27
CA LYS A 90 -1.65 0.36 11.53
C LYS A 90 -0.83 -0.65 10.73
N VAL A 91 -0.67 -1.89 11.23
CA VAL A 91 -0.04 -2.97 10.44
C VAL A 91 -0.88 -3.32 9.20
N ILE A 92 -2.22 -3.32 9.31
CA ILE A 92 -3.12 -3.51 8.17
C ILE A 92 -2.90 -2.42 7.12
N VAL A 93 -2.96 -1.14 7.54
CA VAL A 93 -2.74 0.02 6.65
C VAL A 93 -1.37 -0.04 5.99
N LEU A 94 -0.32 -0.33 6.78
CA LEU A 94 1.05 -0.46 6.27
C LEU A 94 1.18 -1.56 5.23
N CYS A 95 0.76 -2.79 5.52
CA CYS A 95 0.89 -3.90 4.59
C CYS A 95 0.01 -3.72 3.36
N GLY A 96 -1.22 -3.24 3.56
CA GLY A 96 -2.17 -2.99 2.50
C GLY A 96 -1.61 -2.00 1.48
N SER A 97 -1.16 -0.84 1.95
CA SER A 97 -0.53 0.20 1.12
C SER A 97 0.81 -0.23 0.50
N TYR A 98 1.65 -0.96 1.23
CA TYR A 98 2.99 -1.31 0.72
C TYR A 98 2.92 -2.36 -0.40
N LEU A 99 1.97 -3.30 -0.30
CA LEU A 99 1.85 -4.46 -1.18
C LEU A 99 0.76 -4.30 -2.26
N HIS A 100 0.00 -3.20 -2.26
CA HIS A 100 -1.18 -3.03 -3.11
C HIS A 100 -0.91 -3.22 -4.61
N ASP A 101 0.31 -2.91 -5.05
CA ASP A 101 0.68 -2.83 -6.46
C ASP A 101 1.51 -4.01 -6.99
N LEU A 102 1.79 -5.01 -6.15
CA LEU A 102 2.61 -6.18 -6.53
C LEU A 102 2.10 -6.89 -7.80
N GLY A 103 0.78 -6.88 -8.03
CA GLY A 103 0.12 -7.50 -9.15
C GLY A 103 0.48 -6.90 -10.50
N ASN A 104 0.98 -5.65 -10.54
CA ASN A 104 1.50 -5.07 -11.77
C ASN A 104 2.69 -5.89 -12.30
N SER A 105 3.41 -6.64 -11.46
CA SER A 105 4.47 -7.56 -11.91
C SER A 105 3.99 -8.66 -12.85
N ILE A 106 2.68 -8.99 -12.82
CA ILE A 106 2.04 -9.92 -13.73
C ILE A 106 1.44 -9.15 -14.89
N HIS A 107 0.51 -8.24 -14.61
CA HIS A 107 -0.17 -7.41 -15.61
C HIS A 107 -0.90 -6.24 -14.95
N ARG A 108 -1.17 -5.16 -15.70
CA ARG A 108 -1.94 -4.00 -15.21
C ARG A 108 -3.43 -4.32 -15.02
N VAL A 109 -4.01 -5.04 -15.97
CA VAL A 109 -5.41 -5.48 -15.89
C VAL A 109 -5.57 -6.37 -14.66
N ASN A 110 -6.54 -6.05 -13.81
CA ASN A 110 -6.81 -6.75 -12.56
C ASN A 110 -5.60 -6.83 -11.61
N HIS A 111 -4.70 -5.84 -11.65
CA HIS A 111 -3.51 -5.83 -10.79
C HIS A 111 -3.87 -5.93 -9.31
N HIS A 112 -4.96 -5.32 -8.84
CA HIS A 112 -5.44 -5.49 -7.46
C HIS A 112 -5.71 -6.97 -7.09
N ILE A 113 -6.32 -7.76 -7.99
CA ILE A 113 -6.53 -9.21 -7.79
C ILE A 113 -5.20 -9.95 -7.77
N HIS A 114 -4.32 -9.65 -8.73
CA HIS A 114 -2.99 -10.25 -8.79
C HIS A 114 -2.15 -9.91 -7.55
N SER A 115 -2.28 -8.70 -7.01
CA SER A 115 -1.65 -8.30 -5.75
C SER A 115 -2.15 -9.14 -4.59
N CYS A 116 -3.46 -9.41 -4.48
CA CYS A 116 -3.97 -10.32 -3.45
C CYS A 116 -3.37 -11.74 -3.58
N VAL A 117 -3.25 -12.26 -4.80
CA VAL A 117 -2.67 -13.59 -5.05
C VAL A 117 -1.20 -13.65 -4.62
N ILE A 118 -0.40 -12.65 -4.97
CA ILE A 118 1.04 -12.61 -4.65
C ILE A 118 1.24 -12.30 -3.15
N ALA A 119 0.48 -11.37 -2.59
CA ALA A 119 0.62 -10.95 -1.20
C ALA A 119 0.22 -12.05 -0.21
N ASN A 120 -0.76 -12.91 -0.53
CA ASN A 120 -1.25 -13.93 0.39
C ASN A 120 -0.14 -14.85 0.96
N PRO A 121 0.70 -15.54 0.16
CA PRO A 121 1.80 -16.36 0.67
C PRO A 121 2.92 -15.54 1.35
N ILE A 122 3.13 -14.29 0.94
CA ILE A 122 4.09 -13.38 1.59
C ILE A 122 3.60 -13.06 3.01
N LEU A 123 2.33 -12.67 3.16
CA LEU A 123 1.71 -12.34 4.43
C LEU A 123 1.71 -13.52 5.39
N ASP A 124 1.45 -14.73 4.89
CA ASP A 124 1.56 -15.96 5.67
C ASP A 124 2.95 -16.11 6.33
N ARG A 125 4.02 -15.73 5.62
CA ARG A 125 5.39 -15.83 6.11
C ARG A 125 5.78 -14.66 7.01
N LEU A 126 5.34 -13.45 6.70
CA LEU A 126 5.73 -12.24 7.45
C LEU A 126 4.93 -12.07 8.73
N LEU A 127 3.61 -12.26 8.70
CA LEU A 127 2.75 -12.12 9.88
C LEU A 127 3.12 -13.12 10.98
N ARG A 128 3.50 -14.35 10.64
CA ARG A 128 4.00 -15.33 11.63
C ARG A 128 5.24 -14.87 12.40
N LYS A 129 6.06 -13.98 11.81
CA LYS A 129 7.24 -13.43 12.49
C LYS A 129 6.88 -12.27 13.43
N VAL A 130 5.83 -11.52 13.10
CA VAL A 130 5.37 -10.36 13.91
C VAL A 130 4.41 -10.82 15.02
N TYR A 131 3.66 -11.89 14.78
CA TYR A 131 2.64 -12.45 15.68
C TYR A 131 2.90 -13.94 15.98
N PRO A 132 4.05 -14.31 16.58
CA PRO A 132 4.39 -15.72 16.82
C PRO A 132 3.45 -16.40 17.83
N GLU A 133 2.89 -15.63 18.77
CA GLU A 133 2.06 -16.17 19.87
C GLU A 133 0.55 -16.16 19.56
N ASP A 134 0.11 -15.49 18.48
CA ASP A 134 -1.31 -15.40 18.11
C ASP A 134 -1.51 -15.58 16.60
N ALA A 135 -1.46 -16.84 16.17
CA ALA A 135 -1.73 -17.22 14.78
C ALA A 135 -3.16 -16.85 14.35
N GLY A 136 -4.12 -16.81 15.29
CA GLY A 136 -5.50 -16.45 14.99
C GLY A 136 -5.63 -14.97 14.60
N LEU A 137 -4.96 -14.08 15.34
CA LEU A 137 -4.85 -12.68 14.98
C LEU A 137 -4.15 -12.50 13.64
N ALA A 138 -3.04 -13.21 13.38
CA ALA A 138 -2.36 -13.15 12.09
C ALA A 138 -3.29 -13.48 10.90
N VAL A 139 -4.17 -14.48 11.04
CA VAL A 139 -5.17 -14.81 9.99
C VAL A 139 -6.19 -13.67 9.81
N ARG A 140 -6.71 -13.10 10.90
CA ARG A 140 -7.65 -11.96 10.82
C ARG A 140 -7.02 -10.74 10.14
N LEU A 141 -5.80 -10.37 10.54
CA LEU A 141 -5.07 -9.26 9.94
C LEU A 141 -4.78 -9.52 8.46
N LYS A 142 -4.44 -10.75 8.08
CA LYS A 142 -4.25 -11.11 6.67
C LYS A 142 -5.50 -10.82 5.83
N SER A 143 -6.69 -11.17 6.32
CA SER A 143 -7.95 -10.90 5.62
C SER A 143 -8.16 -9.39 5.40
N GLU A 144 -7.92 -8.58 6.43
CA GLU A 144 -8.06 -7.11 6.33
C GLU A 144 -7.01 -6.47 5.41
N ILE A 145 -5.78 -6.99 5.41
CA ILE A 145 -4.72 -6.56 4.49
C ILE A 145 -5.11 -6.89 3.05
N LEU A 146 -5.60 -8.10 2.78
CA LEU A 146 -6.04 -8.50 1.45
C LEU A 146 -7.26 -7.70 0.99
N HIS A 147 -8.20 -7.37 1.90
CA HIS A 147 -9.30 -6.45 1.62
C HIS A 147 -8.79 -5.04 1.28
N THR A 148 -7.80 -4.53 1.99
CA THR A 148 -7.17 -3.23 1.70
C THR A 148 -6.51 -3.24 0.31
N ILE A 149 -5.77 -4.30 -0.01
CA ILE A 149 -5.16 -4.50 -1.33
C ILE A 149 -6.22 -4.64 -2.42
N PHE A 150 -7.33 -5.32 -2.17
CA PHE A 150 -8.36 -5.47 -3.19
C PHE A 150 -9.08 -4.14 -3.46
N SER A 151 -9.34 -3.38 -2.40
CA SER A 151 -10.19 -2.18 -2.44
C SER A 151 -9.49 -0.91 -2.91
N HIS A 152 -8.16 -0.93 -3.10
CA HIS A 152 -7.46 0.25 -3.62
C HIS A 152 -7.88 0.57 -5.07
N GLU A 153 -8.38 -0.42 -5.82
CA GLU A 153 -8.91 -0.19 -7.16
C GLU A 153 -10.08 0.81 -7.13
N ASN A 154 -10.12 1.72 -8.11
CA ASN A 154 -11.03 2.86 -8.08
C ASN A 154 -12.50 2.45 -8.03
N GLU A 155 -12.88 1.45 -8.84
CA GLU A 155 -14.25 0.94 -8.96
C GLU A 155 -14.69 0.03 -7.79
N VAL A 156 -13.79 -0.30 -6.87
CA VAL A 156 -14.09 -1.15 -5.72
C VAL A 156 -14.40 -0.29 -4.49
N GLU A 157 -15.56 -0.50 -3.88
CA GLU A 157 -15.92 0.16 -2.62
C GLU A 157 -14.99 -0.32 -1.49
N CYS A 158 -14.40 0.62 -0.73
CA CYS A 158 -13.65 0.29 0.47
C CYS A 158 -14.60 0.13 1.66
N LEU A 159 -14.54 -1.02 2.34
CA LEU A 159 -15.47 -1.36 3.44
C LEU A 159 -14.90 -1.10 4.83
N SER A 160 -13.72 -0.47 4.93
CA SER A 160 -13.07 -0.15 6.21
C SER A 160 -12.30 1.16 6.13
N VAL A 161 -12.14 1.82 7.29
CA VAL A 161 -11.33 3.04 7.43
C VAL A 161 -9.88 2.79 7.01
N GLU A 162 -9.34 1.62 7.33
CA GLU A 162 -7.99 1.18 6.97
C GLU A 162 -7.81 1.10 5.45
N ALA A 163 -8.78 0.49 4.76
CA ALA A 163 -8.78 0.39 3.31
C ALA A 163 -8.96 1.76 2.63
N GLY A 164 -9.85 2.59 3.19
CA GLY A 164 -10.07 3.95 2.72
C GLY A 164 -8.82 4.83 2.84
N ALA A 165 -8.09 4.73 3.96
CA ALA A 165 -6.84 5.46 4.16
C ALA A 165 -5.78 5.09 3.11
N ALA A 166 -5.61 3.79 2.82
CA ALA A 166 -4.69 3.33 1.78
C ALA A 166 -5.12 3.77 0.37
N LYS A 167 -6.42 3.70 0.05
CA LYS A 167 -6.97 4.13 -1.24
C LYS A 167 -6.75 5.62 -1.49
N ILE A 168 -7.02 6.46 -0.49
CA ILE A 168 -6.79 7.91 -0.60
C ILE A 168 -5.28 8.19 -0.76
N ALA A 169 -4.43 7.50 0.01
CA ALA A 169 -2.98 7.67 -0.05
C ALA A 169 -2.41 7.39 -1.44
N ASP A 170 -2.85 6.32 -2.10
CA ASP A 170 -2.43 6.00 -3.48
C ASP A 170 -2.81 7.14 -4.45
N GLY A 171 -4.04 7.63 -4.34
CA GLY A 171 -4.52 8.80 -5.08
C GLY A 171 -3.67 10.06 -4.89
N THR A 172 -3.13 10.29 -3.69
CA THR A 172 -2.31 11.49 -3.39
C THR A 172 -0.91 11.45 -4.00
N ASP A 173 -0.29 10.27 -4.18
CA ASP A 173 1.02 10.17 -4.84
C ASP A 173 0.92 10.48 -6.34
N MET A 174 -0.22 10.15 -6.96
CA MET A 174 -0.49 10.47 -8.36
C MET A 174 -0.59 11.98 -8.63
N ALA A 175 -0.92 12.80 -7.62
CA ALA A 175 -1.10 14.24 -7.76
C ALA A 175 0.23 15.04 -7.77
N HIS A 176 1.31 14.54 -7.18
CA HIS A 176 2.57 15.28 -7.02
C HIS A 176 3.54 15.18 -8.23
N GLY A 177 3.00 15.23 -9.45
CA GLY A 177 3.79 15.46 -10.67
C GLY A 177 4.60 14.27 -11.17
N ARG A 178 4.40 13.06 -10.64
CA ARG A 178 5.00 11.83 -11.18
C ARG A 178 4.35 11.36 -12.49
N THR A 179 3.16 11.89 -12.80
CA THR A 179 2.53 11.87 -14.14
C THR A 179 3.40 12.48 -15.26
N ARG A 180 4.52 13.13 -14.93
CA ARG A 180 5.46 13.73 -15.90
C ARG A 180 6.48 12.75 -16.49
N ILE A 181 6.61 11.51 -15.99
CA ILE A 181 7.54 10.53 -16.58
C ILE A 181 7.05 10.07 -17.98
N PRO A 182 5.77 9.69 -18.17
CA PRO A 182 5.20 9.38 -19.50
C PRO A 182 5.23 10.53 -20.49
N TYR A 183 5.17 11.78 -19.99
CA TYR A 183 5.25 12.98 -20.81
C TYR A 183 6.61 13.09 -21.53
N ARG A 184 7.71 12.72 -20.86
CA ARG A 184 9.05 12.69 -21.48
C ARG A 184 9.20 11.60 -22.54
N THR A 185 8.33 10.59 -22.54
CA THR A 185 8.30 9.48 -23.50
C THR A 185 7.21 9.61 -24.57
N GLY A 186 6.48 10.73 -24.61
CA GLY A 186 5.59 11.09 -25.73
C GLY A 186 4.15 10.58 -25.67
N LYS A 187 3.67 10.08 -24.52
CA LYS A 187 2.28 9.61 -24.36
C LYS A 187 1.37 10.74 -23.87
N VAL A 188 0.21 10.92 -24.50
CA VAL A 188 -0.83 11.90 -24.13
C VAL A 188 -2.10 11.13 -23.74
N ASP A 189 -2.43 11.14 -22.44
CA ASP A 189 -3.66 10.55 -21.87
C ASP A 189 -4.20 11.42 -20.69
N ILE A 190 -5.26 10.98 -19.99
CA ILE A 190 -5.85 11.75 -18.88
C ILE A 190 -4.83 12.09 -17.77
N HIS A 191 -3.84 11.21 -17.56
CA HIS A 191 -2.77 11.46 -16.60
C HIS A 191 -1.83 12.58 -17.08
N SER A 192 -1.68 12.77 -18.40
CA SER A 192 -0.92 13.89 -18.97
C SER A 192 -1.58 15.26 -18.79
N LEU A 193 -2.92 15.33 -18.73
CA LEU A 193 -3.64 16.59 -18.48
C LEU A 193 -3.44 17.07 -17.03
N SER A 194 -3.48 16.14 -16.08
CA SER A 194 -3.26 16.41 -14.65
C SER A 194 -1.82 16.90 -14.34
N ALA A 195 -0.86 16.60 -15.23
CA ALA A 195 0.54 17.01 -15.09
C ALA A 195 0.82 18.47 -15.49
N LEU A 196 -0.11 19.11 -16.21
CA LEU A 196 0.00 20.47 -16.78
C LEU A 196 -0.67 21.55 -15.91
N SER A 197 -1.48 21.16 -14.94
CA SER A 197 -2.13 22.01 -13.94
C SER A 197 -1.28 22.25 -12.69
#